data_AF-A0A939ETM0-F1
#
_entry.id   AF-A0A939ETM0-F1
#
_cell.length_a   1.000
_cell.length_b   1.000
_cell.length_c   1.000
_cell.angle_alpha   90.00
_cell.angle_beta   90.00
_cell.angle_gamma   90.00
#
_symmetry.space_group_name_H-M   'P 1'
#
loop_
_entity.id
_entity.type
_entity.pdbx_description
1 polymer ?
#
loop_
_entity_poly.entity_id
_entity_poly.type
_entity_poly.pdbx_seq_one_letter_code
_entity_poly.pdbx_strand_id
1 'polypeptide(L)'
;MRCILFLAICLLGSTLISWAQTHAAPSDSSRNKPYRYEETMPVFPGGPSALLKFLSDSMRYPKSALRDQVQDKVFISFLVNPEGRTTDIQVKQGVRADLDAEALRVAKRLTQVQWQPGTQNRKPVTVSYTVPLTFSINNGPGGFTADSLDQLPVPTFLLPVATWTASRGPLPAGKGLIYGSCIQRLGFSSGGLPQHVLLVDLATPKVLRVIVKPTMKSRKENEFCVALPAGTYALYQYYYSYGNDELRKPSNQIGTIAATRYVFTVQAGQLNYVGTWDFSTPQQPSFRPDETALQKRINPTYRKLGFADAVLSVPK
;
A
#
# COMPACT_ATOMS: atom_id res chain seq x y z
N MET A 1 50.81 -80.15 13.71
CA MET A 1 49.71 -79.48 12.99
C MET A 1 50.34 -78.47 12.04
N ARG A 2 50.21 -78.71 10.74
CA ARG A 2 51.14 -78.30 9.68
C ARG A 2 50.52 -77.24 8.75
N CYS A 3 51.40 -76.32 8.32
CA CYS A 3 51.47 -75.69 6.99
C CYS A 3 50.61 -74.46 6.66
N ILE A 4 51.30 -73.32 6.73
CA ILE A 4 51.25 -72.14 5.84
C ILE A 4 51.26 -72.55 4.36
N LEU A 5 50.48 -71.90 3.48
CA LEU A 5 50.93 -71.44 2.16
C LEU A 5 49.95 -70.49 1.43
N PHE A 6 50.52 -69.44 0.86
CA PHE A 6 50.00 -68.53 -0.18
C PHE A 6 49.87 -69.23 -1.55
N LEU A 7 48.90 -68.82 -2.39
CA LEU A 7 48.90 -68.78 -3.88
C LEU A 7 47.59 -68.07 -4.31
N ALA A 8 47.49 -66.93 -5.01
CA ALA A 8 48.07 -66.38 -6.24
C ALA A 8 47.50 -66.98 -7.56
N ILE A 9 46.91 -66.09 -8.39
CA ILE A 9 46.86 -66.09 -9.89
C ILE A 9 45.79 -67.01 -10.53
N CYS A 10 45.06 -66.72 -11.63
CA CYS A 10 44.70 -65.54 -12.43
C CYS A 10 43.59 -65.99 -13.44
N LEU A 11 42.78 -65.03 -13.90
CA LEU A 11 42.18 -64.86 -15.23
C LEU A 11 41.74 -66.08 -16.05
N LEU A 12 40.46 -66.10 -16.44
CA LEU A 12 40.04 -66.29 -17.83
C LEU A 12 38.75 -65.50 -18.08
N GLY A 13 38.85 -64.51 -18.96
CA GLY A 13 37.75 -63.67 -19.40
C GLY A 13 36.81 -64.40 -20.36
N SER A 14 35.54 -64.06 -20.28
CA SER A 14 34.59 -64.24 -21.38
C SER A 14 33.73 -62.98 -21.47
N THR A 15 33.71 -62.43 -22.69
CA THR A 15 33.04 -61.20 -23.08
C THR A 15 31.53 -61.43 -23.18
N LEU A 16 30.75 -60.60 -22.50
CA LEU A 16 29.35 -60.37 -22.83
C LEU A 16 29.12 -58.87 -22.97
N ILE A 17 28.87 -58.47 -24.22
CA ILE A 17 28.42 -57.13 -24.59
C ILE A 17 26.99 -56.99 -24.05
N SER A 18 26.85 -56.32 -22.90
CA SER A 18 25.55 -55.97 -22.36
C SER A 18 25.01 -54.77 -23.15
N TRP A 19 23.94 -54.99 -23.91
CA TRP A 19 23.12 -53.91 -24.46
C TRP A 19 22.48 -53.18 -23.29
N ALA A 20 22.96 -51.99 -22.96
CA ALA A 20 22.29 -51.12 -22.00
C ALA A 20 21.03 -50.57 -22.65
N GLN A 21 19.90 -51.27 -22.44
CA GLN A 21 18.58 -50.78 -22.75
C GLN A 21 18.31 -49.57 -21.86
N THR A 22 18.39 -48.37 -22.45
CA THR A 22 18.11 -47.12 -21.75
C THR A 22 16.62 -47.08 -21.42
N HIS A 23 16.23 -47.52 -20.22
CA HIS A 23 14.90 -47.24 -19.70
C HIS A 23 14.81 -45.73 -19.43
N ALA A 24 14.21 -45.00 -20.38
CA ALA A 24 13.78 -43.63 -20.15
C ALA A 24 12.76 -43.64 -19.00
N ALA A 25 13.10 -42.97 -17.90
CA ALA A 25 12.18 -42.73 -16.79
C ALA A 25 10.94 -41.96 -17.29
N PRO A 26 9.73 -42.29 -16.81
CA PRO A 26 8.54 -41.53 -17.18
C PRO A 26 8.69 -40.09 -16.68
N SER A 27 8.51 -39.13 -17.57
CA SER A 27 8.51 -37.70 -17.24
C SER A 27 7.23 -37.36 -16.47
N ASP A 28 7.35 -37.30 -15.13
CA ASP A 28 6.31 -36.74 -14.28
C ASP A 28 6.18 -35.23 -14.58
N SER A 29 5.21 -34.92 -15.44
CA SER A 29 4.84 -33.55 -15.82
C SER A 29 3.87 -32.92 -14.82
N SER A 30 3.83 -33.38 -13.58
CA SER A 30 3.02 -32.77 -12.53
C SER A 30 3.87 -32.04 -11.47
N ARG A 31 3.50 -30.77 -11.24
CA ARG A 31 3.83 -29.93 -10.06
C ARG A 31 5.07 -29.03 -10.15
N ASN A 32 5.16 -28.22 -11.20
CA ASN A 32 5.66 -26.85 -11.01
C ASN A 32 4.47 -25.91 -10.73
N LYS A 33 3.85 -26.05 -9.55
CA LYS A 33 3.00 -24.98 -9.02
C LYS A 33 3.93 -24.04 -8.26
N PRO A 34 4.02 -22.75 -8.60
CA PRO A 34 4.79 -21.80 -7.80
C PRO A 34 4.24 -21.84 -6.36
N TYR A 35 5.11 -22.11 -5.39
CA TYR A 35 4.76 -21.99 -3.97
C TYR A 35 4.37 -20.54 -3.69
N ARG A 36 3.07 -20.25 -3.73
CA ARG A 36 2.53 -18.97 -3.33
C ARG A 36 2.40 -19.01 -1.81
N TYR A 37 3.41 -18.49 -1.12
CA TYR A 37 3.31 -18.17 0.29
C TYR A 37 2.18 -17.14 0.46
N GLU A 38 1.01 -17.60 0.85
CA GLU A 38 -0.13 -16.75 1.21
C GLU A 38 0.00 -16.45 2.71
N GLU A 39 0.86 -15.48 3.01
CA GLU A 39 0.89 -14.85 4.34
C GLU A 39 -0.16 -13.74 4.36
N THR A 40 -0.94 -13.66 5.44
CA THR A 40 -1.98 -12.64 5.61
C THR A 40 -1.84 -11.97 6.97
N MET A 41 -2.05 -10.65 7.00
CA MET A 41 -2.08 -9.89 8.24
C MET A 41 -3.43 -10.05 8.95
N PRO A 42 -3.50 -9.87 10.27
CA PRO A 42 -4.78 -9.82 10.98
C PRO A 42 -5.66 -8.70 10.43
N VAL A 43 -6.96 -8.96 10.35
CA VAL A 43 -7.96 -8.01 9.83
C VAL A 43 -9.00 -7.71 10.90
N PHE A 44 -9.12 -6.43 11.26
CA PHE A 44 -10.18 -5.95 12.15
C PHE A 44 -11.55 -6.07 11.46
N PRO A 45 -12.65 -6.35 12.16
CA PRO A 45 -13.99 -6.37 11.57
C PRO A 45 -14.34 -5.05 10.87
N GLY A 46 -14.74 -5.11 9.60
CA GLY A 46 -14.96 -3.90 8.77
C GLY A 46 -13.67 -3.26 8.23
N GLY A 47 -12.53 -3.90 8.47
CA GLY A 47 -11.22 -3.51 7.97
C GLY A 47 -10.54 -2.39 8.76
N PRO A 48 -9.31 -2.02 8.36
CA PRO A 48 -8.52 -0.98 9.05
C PRO A 48 -9.16 0.40 9.14
N SER A 49 -10.00 0.82 8.18
CA SER A 49 -10.75 2.08 8.33
C SER A 49 -11.73 2.02 9.49
N ALA A 50 -12.40 0.87 9.69
CA ALA A 50 -13.29 0.65 10.82
C ALA A 50 -12.51 0.58 12.14
N LEU A 51 -11.30 0.01 12.15
CA LEU A 51 -10.40 0.02 13.31
C LEU A 51 -10.10 1.46 13.77
N LEU A 52 -9.65 2.31 12.84
CA LEU A 52 -9.30 3.69 13.16
C LEU A 52 -10.53 4.46 13.63
N LYS A 53 -11.66 4.32 12.94
CA LYS A 53 -12.92 4.92 13.37
C LYS A 53 -13.33 4.46 14.77
N PHE A 54 -13.25 3.16 15.04
CA PHE A 54 -13.59 2.58 16.34
C PHE A 54 -12.75 3.14 17.48
N LEU A 55 -11.45 3.40 17.23
CA LEU A 55 -10.56 4.02 18.20
C LEU A 55 -10.85 5.52 18.34
N SER A 56 -10.93 6.25 17.23
CA SER A 56 -11.18 7.70 17.21
C SER A 56 -12.52 8.08 17.86
N ASP A 57 -13.59 7.31 17.61
CA ASP A 57 -14.93 7.57 18.16
C ASP A 57 -14.97 7.51 19.70
N SER A 58 -13.96 6.91 20.35
CA SER A 58 -13.85 6.81 21.80
C SER A 58 -12.68 7.60 22.40
N MET A 59 -11.96 8.36 21.56
CA MET A 59 -10.83 9.17 21.97
C MET A 59 -11.30 10.47 22.63
N ARG A 60 -10.63 10.87 23.70
CA ARG A 60 -10.89 12.11 24.44
C ARG A 60 -9.61 12.91 24.55
N TYR A 61 -9.61 14.15 24.08
CA TYR A 61 -8.42 15.01 24.21
C TYR A 61 -8.16 15.37 25.68
N PRO A 62 -7.00 15.03 26.26
CA PRO A 62 -6.66 15.45 27.62
C PRO A 62 -6.65 16.98 27.75
N LYS A 63 -7.30 17.54 28.77
CA LYS A 63 -7.40 18.99 28.96
C LYS A 63 -6.04 19.67 29.10
N SER A 64 -5.08 19.01 29.74
CA SER A 64 -3.69 19.45 29.82
C SER A 64 -3.06 19.56 28.44
N ALA A 65 -3.23 18.57 27.57
CA ALA A 65 -2.64 18.59 26.23
C ALA A 65 -3.31 19.62 25.32
N LEU A 66 -4.60 19.85 25.52
CA LEU A 66 -5.34 20.89 24.84
C LEU A 66 -4.85 22.29 25.25
N ARG A 67 -4.65 22.54 26.56
CA ARG A 67 -4.12 23.82 27.06
C ARG A 67 -2.74 24.14 26.50
N ASP A 68 -1.88 23.11 26.46
CA ASP A 68 -0.49 23.25 26.00
C ASP A 68 -0.37 23.10 24.48
N GLN A 69 -1.49 22.98 23.77
CA GLN A 69 -1.58 22.83 22.31
C GLN A 69 -0.72 21.68 21.73
N VAL A 70 -0.47 20.63 22.52
CA VAL A 70 0.39 19.51 22.11
C VAL A 70 -0.39 18.59 21.18
N GLN A 71 0.03 18.50 19.93
CA GLN A 71 -0.55 17.67 18.88
C GLN A 71 0.53 16.75 18.30
N ASP A 72 0.22 15.47 18.14
CA ASP A 72 1.02 14.53 17.34
C ASP A 72 0.33 13.15 17.31
N LYS A 73 1.02 12.13 16.81
CA LYS A 73 0.60 10.74 16.74
C LYS A 73 1.27 9.91 17.81
N VAL A 74 0.46 9.27 18.66
CA VAL A 74 0.91 8.21 19.55
C VAL A 74 0.80 6.87 18.81
N PHE A 75 1.89 6.12 18.72
CA PHE A 75 1.89 4.79 18.11
C PHE A 75 1.69 3.72 19.17
N ILE A 76 0.60 2.98 19.07
CA ILE A 76 0.29 1.84 19.94
C ILE A 76 0.61 0.55 19.21
N SER A 77 1.34 -0.34 19.88
CA SER A 77 1.62 -1.69 19.42
C SER A 77 0.85 -2.70 20.27
N PHE A 78 0.38 -3.77 19.65
CA PHE A 78 -0.30 -4.89 20.31
C PHE A 78 -0.11 -6.18 19.52
N LEU A 79 -0.40 -7.32 20.14
CA LEU A 79 -0.37 -8.63 19.50
C LEU A 79 -1.79 -9.06 19.16
N VAL A 80 -1.98 -9.66 17.98
CA VAL A 80 -3.20 -10.39 17.63
C VAL A 80 -2.84 -11.87 17.54
N ASN A 81 -3.44 -12.69 18.40
CA ASN A 81 -3.12 -14.11 18.51
C ASN A 81 -3.84 -14.96 17.42
N PRO A 82 -3.55 -16.27 17.31
CA PRO A 82 -4.20 -17.17 16.34
C PRO A 82 -5.72 -17.27 16.51
N GLU A 83 -6.23 -17.00 17.72
CA GLU A 83 -7.65 -16.93 18.02
C GLU A 83 -8.26 -15.55 17.71
N GLY A 84 -7.50 -14.60 17.14
CA GLY A 84 -7.97 -13.27 16.77
C GLY A 84 -8.22 -12.31 17.94
N ARG A 85 -7.64 -12.59 19.12
CA ARG A 85 -7.73 -11.72 20.31
C ARG A 85 -6.53 -10.81 20.42
N THR A 86 -6.76 -9.60 20.92
CA THR A 86 -5.71 -8.60 21.17
C THR A 86 -5.09 -8.76 22.56
N THR A 87 -3.76 -8.80 22.63
CA THR A 87 -2.98 -8.83 23.89
C THR A 87 -1.76 -7.89 23.80
N ASP A 88 -1.03 -7.71 24.91
CA ASP A 88 0.24 -6.96 24.99
C ASP A 88 0.18 -5.54 24.37
N ILE A 89 -0.82 -4.76 24.80
CA ILE A 89 -1.03 -3.40 24.30
C ILE A 89 -0.04 -2.45 24.99
N GLN A 90 0.81 -1.80 24.21
CA GLN A 90 1.87 -0.92 24.69
C GLN A 90 2.06 0.31 23.79
N VAL A 91 2.55 1.41 24.37
CA VAL A 91 2.97 2.59 23.60
C VAL A 91 4.34 2.31 23.01
N LYS A 92 4.42 2.25 21.68
CA LYS A 92 5.68 2.05 20.95
C LYS A 92 6.42 3.36 20.75
N GLN A 93 5.68 4.43 20.47
CA GLN A 93 6.22 5.78 20.34
C GLN A 93 5.19 6.74 20.91
N GLY A 94 5.53 7.31 22.06
CA GLY A 94 4.72 8.29 22.76
C GLY A 94 5.01 9.71 22.29
N VAL A 95 4.17 10.62 22.75
CA VAL A 95 4.30 12.06 22.51
C VAL A 95 4.41 12.77 23.85
N ARG A 96 3.48 12.43 24.75
CA ARG A 96 3.36 13.01 26.08
C ARG A 96 2.56 12.07 26.97
N ALA A 97 2.92 11.99 28.24
CA ALA A 97 2.37 11.01 29.17
C ALA A 97 0.83 10.99 29.24
N ASP A 98 0.16 12.14 29.14
CA ASP A 98 -1.31 12.22 29.17
C ASP A 98 -1.97 11.79 27.86
N LEU A 99 -1.37 12.11 26.70
CA LEU A 99 -1.79 11.60 25.40
C LEU A 99 -1.55 10.08 25.31
N ASP A 100 -0.42 9.61 25.80
CA ASP A 100 -0.03 8.21 25.82
C ASP A 100 -0.97 7.37 26.69
N ALA A 101 -1.34 7.89 27.87
CA ALA A 101 -2.31 7.25 28.76
C ALA A 101 -3.70 7.14 28.12
N GLU A 102 -4.15 8.19 27.44
CA GLU A 102 -5.42 8.16 26.71
C GLU A 102 -5.38 7.18 25.53
N ALA A 103 -4.29 7.18 24.77
CA ALA A 103 -4.08 6.26 23.67
C ALA A 103 -4.16 4.79 24.14
N LEU A 104 -3.51 4.45 25.26
CA LEU A 104 -3.61 3.14 25.90
C LEU A 104 -5.04 2.82 26.35
N ARG A 105 -5.74 3.77 26.97
CA ARG A 105 -7.12 3.58 27.44
C ARG A 105 -8.05 3.20 26.28
N VAL A 106 -7.94 3.91 25.16
CA VAL A 106 -8.75 3.65 23.96
C VAL A 106 -8.35 2.31 23.33
N ALA A 107 -7.06 2.04 23.20
CA ALA A 107 -6.55 0.80 22.62
C ALA A 107 -6.96 -0.45 23.41
N LYS A 108 -7.12 -0.36 24.74
CA LYS A 108 -7.64 -1.49 25.57
C LYS A 108 -9.01 -2.00 25.12
N ARG A 109 -9.82 -1.19 24.43
CA ARG A 109 -11.11 -1.61 23.87
C ARG A 109 -10.95 -2.65 22.76
N LEU A 110 -9.79 -2.74 22.12
CA LEU A 110 -9.49 -3.75 21.11
C LEU A 110 -9.55 -5.17 21.67
N THR A 111 -9.34 -5.35 22.99
CA THR A 111 -9.48 -6.65 23.66
C THR A 111 -10.90 -7.22 23.60
N GLN A 112 -11.90 -6.38 23.32
CA GLN A 112 -13.31 -6.74 23.22
C GLN A 112 -13.74 -7.09 21.78
N VAL A 113 -12.84 -6.95 20.80
CA VAL A 113 -13.14 -7.17 19.39
C VAL A 113 -12.47 -8.44 18.90
N GLN A 114 -13.22 -9.23 18.14
CA GLN A 114 -12.75 -10.45 17.51
C GLN A 114 -12.16 -10.13 16.12
N TRP A 115 -10.86 -10.35 15.94
CA TRP A 115 -10.17 -10.14 14.66
C TRP A 115 -10.21 -11.40 13.81
N GLN A 116 -10.06 -11.22 12.49
CA GLN A 116 -9.57 -12.30 11.63
C GLN A 116 -8.07 -12.46 11.91
N PRO A 117 -7.59 -13.66 12.29
CA PRO A 117 -6.18 -13.86 12.60
C PRO A 117 -5.31 -13.76 11.36
N GLY A 118 -4.05 -13.36 11.56
CA GLY A 118 -3.04 -13.44 10.52
C GLY A 118 -2.66 -14.89 10.26
N THR A 119 -2.29 -15.22 9.03
CA THR A 119 -1.83 -16.56 8.66
C THR A 119 -0.44 -16.54 8.06
N GLN A 120 0.36 -17.55 8.39
CA GLN A 120 1.63 -17.84 7.75
C GLN A 120 1.63 -19.31 7.34
N ASN A 121 1.99 -19.60 6.09
CA ASN A 121 1.90 -20.97 5.55
C ASN A 121 0.50 -21.60 5.74
N ARG A 122 -0.55 -20.79 5.60
CA ARG A 122 -1.96 -21.18 5.86
C ARG A 122 -2.28 -21.60 7.30
N LYS A 123 -1.37 -21.37 8.27
CA LYS A 123 -1.60 -21.59 9.69
C LYS A 123 -1.79 -20.25 10.40
N PRO A 124 -2.76 -20.11 11.32
CA PRO A 124 -2.92 -18.87 12.07
C PRO A 124 -1.72 -18.67 13.01
N VAL A 125 -1.21 -17.44 13.08
CA VAL A 125 -0.03 -17.09 13.86
C VAL A 125 -0.26 -15.81 14.65
N THR A 126 0.47 -15.64 15.75
CA THR A 126 0.50 -14.36 16.48
C THR A 126 1.24 -13.32 15.66
N VAL A 127 0.62 -12.16 15.46
CA VAL A 127 1.20 -11.05 14.69
C VAL A 127 1.22 -9.79 15.54
N SER A 128 2.37 -9.10 15.55
CA SER A 128 2.48 -7.75 16.10
C SER A 128 1.86 -6.72 15.16
N TYR A 129 0.97 -5.91 15.68
CA TYR A 129 0.22 -4.89 14.96
C TYR A 129 0.47 -3.52 15.61
N THR A 130 0.77 -2.50 14.79
CA THR A 130 0.97 -1.13 15.29
C THR A 130 -0.02 -0.19 14.62
N VAL A 131 -0.74 0.61 15.41
CA VAL A 131 -1.70 1.60 14.95
C VAL A 131 -1.32 3.00 15.46
N PRO A 132 -1.33 4.04 14.61
CA PRO A 132 -1.18 5.43 15.04
C PRO A 132 -2.53 5.98 15.52
N LEU A 133 -2.52 6.62 16.69
CA LEU A 133 -3.62 7.43 17.20
C LEU A 133 -3.23 8.90 17.10
N THR A 134 -3.96 9.66 16.28
CA THR A 134 -3.66 11.07 16.00
C THR A 134 -4.42 11.97 16.96
N PHE A 135 -3.69 12.76 17.75
CA PHE A 135 -4.25 13.86 18.53
C PHE A 135 -4.06 15.17 17.75
N SER A 136 -5.18 15.74 17.30
CA SER A 136 -5.19 16.99 16.55
C SER A 136 -6.21 17.95 17.14
N ILE A 137 -5.82 19.21 17.28
CA ILE A 137 -6.67 20.30 17.76
C ILE A 137 -7.15 21.03 16.50
N ASN A 138 -8.24 20.57 15.92
CA ASN A 138 -8.85 21.30 14.82
C ASN A 138 -9.61 22.52 15.36
N ASN A 139 -8.89 23.64 15.49
CA ASN A 139 -9.30 24.98 15.04
C ASN A 139 -8.12 26.00 15.03
N GLY A 140 -7.34 25.99 13.92
CA GLY A 140 -6.50 27.07 13.35
C GLY A 140 -5.09 27.33 13.91
N PRO A 141 -4.13 27.94 13.18
CA PRO A 141 -3.77 27.89 11.74
C PRO A 141 -2.49 27.05 11.53
N GLY A 142 -2.53 25.95 10.77
CA GLY A 142 -1.34 25.10 10.59
C GLY A 142 -1.56 23.78 9.85
N GLY A 143 -2.78 23.23 9.87
CA GLY A 143 -3.29 22.61 8.64
C GLY A 143 -3.48 23.75 7.66
N PHE A 144 -3.08 23.59 6.39
CA PHE A 144 -3.17 24.66 5.38
C PHE A 144 -4.39 25.52 5.65
N THR A 145 -4.21 26.85 5.70
CA THR A 145 -5.36 27.75 5.59
C THR A 145 -6.17 27.19 4.43
N ALA A 146 -7.32 26.61 4.75
CA ALA A 146 -8.25 26.19 3.75
C ALA A 146 -8.72 27.52 3.20
N ASP A 147 -7.98 28.05 2.23
CA ASP A 147 -8.48 29.12 1.40
C ASP A 147 -9.85 28.61 0.98
N SER A 148 -10.88 29.46 1.09
CA SER A 148 -12.27 29.09 0.84
C SER A 148 -12.48 28.34 -0.50
N LEU A 149 -11.47 28.40 -1.36
CA LEU A 149 -11.21 27.75 -2.63
C LEU A 149 -11.01 26.20 -2.57
N ASP A 150 -10.65 25.61 -1.42
CA ASP A 150 -10.44 24.14 -1.27
C ASP A 150 -11.66 23.36 -0.76
N GLN A 151 -12.84 23.98 -0.87
CA GLN A 151 -14.10 23.35 -0.53
C GLN A 151 -14.64 22.58 -1.75
N LEU A 152 -14.83 21.27 -1.60
CA LEU A 152 -15.42 20.42 -2.62
C LEU A 152 -16.89 20.14 -2.26
N PRO A 153 -17.83 20.15 -3.21
CA PRO A 153 -19.14 19.56 -2.94
C PRO A 153 -18.97 18.10 -2.51
N VAL A 154 -19.87 17.62 -1.64
CA VAL A 154 -19.80 16.23 -1.13
C VAL A 154 -19.73 15.25 -2.32
N PRO A 155 -18.68 14.42 -2.41
CA PRO A 155 -18.51 13.46 -3.49
C PRO A 155 -19.73 12.57 -3.65
N THR A 156 -20.29 12.51 -4.86
CA THR A 156 -21.50 11.71 -5.10
C THR A 156 -21.17 10.23 -5.28
N PHE A 157 -20.01 9.91 -5.86
CA PHE A 157 -19.60 8.53 -6.15
C PHE A 157 -18.08 8.32 -6.12
N LEU A 158 -17.67 7.17 -5.58
CA LEU A 158 -16.30 6.64 -5.65
C LEU A 158 -16.19 5.57 -6.73
N LEU A 159 -15.45 5.84 -7.80
CA LEU A 159 -15.23 4.87 -8.87
C LEU A 159 -13.86 4.21 -8.73
N PRO A 160 -13.76 2.86 -8.74
CA PRO A 160 -12.48 2.18 -8.77
C PRO A 160 -11.80 2.44 -10.11
N VAL A 161 -10.55 2.89 -10.06
CA VAL A 161 -9.74 3.06 -11.27
C VAL A 161 -9.04 1.75 -11.57
N ALA A 162 -9.12 1.31 -12.83
CA ALA A 162 -8.42 0.12 -13.28
C ALA A 162 -6.91 0.39 -13.32
N THR A 163 -6.14 -0.37 -12.54
CA THR A 163 -4.69 -0.48 -12.73
C THR A 163 -4.42 -1.04 -14.12
N TRP A 164 -3.55 -0.37 -14.86
CA TRP A 164 -3.16 -0.85 -16.17
C TRP A 164 -2.12 -1.97 -16.01
N THR A 165 -2.30 -3.06 -16.74
CA THR A 165 -1.38 -4.21 -16.74
C THR A 165 -0.90 -4.46 -18.16
N ALA A 166 0.37 -4.85 -18.33
CA ALA A 166 1.04 -5.10 -19.63
C ALA A 166 0.35 -6.12 -20.55
N SER A 167 -0.59 -6.89 -20.02
CA SER A 167 -1.48 -7.81 -20.73
C SER A 167 -2.67 -7.13 -21.42
N ARG A 168 -2.97 -5.87 -21.11
CA ARG A 168 -4.09 -5.12 -21.69
C ARG A 168 -3.65 -4.52 -23.02
N GLY A 169 -4.56 -4.57 -24.00
CA GLY A 169 -4.36 -4.08 -25.37
C GLY A 169 -4.20 -2.56 -25.45
N PRO A 170 -4.57 -1.93 -26.59
CA PRO A 170 -4.40 -0.48 -26.77
C PRO A 170 -5.12 0.34 -25.70
N LEU A 171 -4.72 1.61 -25.54
CA LEU A 171 -5.38 2.55 -24.63
C LEU A 171 -6.89 2.58 -24.91
N PRO A 172 -7.76 2.46 -23.89
CA PRO A 172 -9.19 2.61 -24.10
C PRO A 172 -9.53 4.00 -24.67
N ALA A 173 -10.45 4.05 -25.63
CA ALA A 173 -10.90 5.31 -26.24
C ALA A 173 -11.39 6.32 -25.18
N GLY A 174 -11.02 7.59 -25.35
CA GLY A 174 -11.38 8.68 -24.44
C GLY A 174 -10.65 8.68 -23.09
N LYS A 175 -9.68 7.78 -22.87
CA LYS A 175 -8.86 7.73 -21.66
C LYS A 175 -7.40 8.07 -21.95
N GLY A 176 -6.72 8.60 -20.95
CA GLY A 176 -5.26 8.66 -20.88
C GLY A 176 -4.73 7.68 -19.85
N LEU A 177 -3.45 7.33 -19.96
CA LEU A 177 -2.74 6.64 -18.89
C LEU A 177 -1.98 7.68 -18.06
N ILE A 178 -2.11 7.60 -16.74
CA ILE A 178 -1.18 8.30 -15.84
C ILE A 178 -0.19 7.30 -15.28
N TYR A 179 1.06 7.76 -15.12
CA TYR A 179 2.09 6.97 -14.47
C TYR A 179 3.00 7.84 -13.62
N GLY A 180 3.50 7.27 -12.53
CA GLY A 180 4.31 7.96 -11.55
C GLY A 180 4.82 7.01 -10.48
N SER A 181 5.46 7.59 -9.47
CA SER A 181 5.82 6.86 -8.23
C SER A 181 5.11 7.46 -7.04
N CYS A 182 4.91 6.64 -6.02
CA CYS A 182 4.41 7.04 -4.72
C CYS A 182 5.46 6.69 -3.66
N ILE A 183 5.93 7.71 -2.93
CA ILE A 183 6.69 7.52 -1.70
C ILE A 183 5.67 7.48 -0.56
N GLN A 184 5.57 6.32 0.06
CA GLN A 184 4.59 6.09 1.12
C GLN A 184 4.98 6.78 2.43
N ARG A 185 3.96 7.11 3.23
CA ARG A 185 4.10 7.64 4.59
C ARG A 185 4.98 6.81 5.52
N LEU A 186 4.90 5.49 5.42
CA LEU A 186 5.50 4.58 6.40
C LEU A 186 6.87 4.09 5.92
N GLY A 187 7.88 4.25 6.78
CA GLY A 187 9.27 3.89 6.50
C GLY A 187 9.61 2.40 6.64
N PHE A 188 8.68 1.57 7.15
CA PHE A 188 8.92 0.14 7.35
C PHE A 188 8.41 -0.70 6.19
N SER A 189 9.26 -1.63 5.73
CA SER A 189 8.88 -2.79 4.92
C SER A 189 8.02 -3.73 5.76
N SER A 190 6.73 -3.44 5.87
CA SER A 190 5.74 -4.37 6.43
C SER A 190 4.57 -4.46 5.47
N GLY A 191 4.07 -5.68 5.27
CA GLY A 191 2.82 -5.90 4.56
C GLY A 191 1.71 -5.07 5.20
N GLY A 192 0.80 -4.54 4.37
CA GLY A 192 -0.27 -3.67 4.83
C GLY A 192 -1.31 -3.49 3.73
N LEU A 193 -2.35 -2.72 3.99
CA LEU A 193 -3.39 -2.47 2.98
C LEU A 193 -2.85 -1.75 1.74
N PRO A 194 -3.58 -1.87 0.61
CA PRO A 194 -3.39 -0.96 -0.51
C PRO A 194 -3.53 0.50 -0.08
N GLN A 195 -2.54 1.32 -0.43
CA GLN A 195 -2.64 2.76 -0.30
C GLN A 195 -3.23 3.31 -1.58
N HIS A 196 -4.10 4.29 -1.44
CA HIS A 196 -4.81 4.88 -2.55
C HIS A 196 -4.99 6.37 -2.37
N VAL A 197 -4.99 7.08 -3.48
CA VAL A 197 -5.31 8.49 -3.55
C VAL A 197 -6.71 8.60 -4.14
N LEU A 198 -7.55 9.41 -3.50
CA LEU A 198 -8.80 9.87 -4.08
C LEU A 198 -8.50 11.10 -4.92
N LEU A 199 -8.91 11.06 -6.18
CA LEU A 199 -8.83 12.16 -7.11
C LEU A 199 -10.24 12.70 -7.35
N VAL A 200 -10.42 14.01 -7.29
CA VAL A 200 -11.66 14.64 -7.72
C VAL A 200 -11.50 15.11 -9.17
N ASP A 201 -12.47 14.79 -10.01
CA ASP A 201 -12.60 15.39 -11.34
C ASP A 201 -13.06 16.84 -11.17
N LEU A 202 -12.36 17.80 -11.77
CA LEU A 202 -12.73 19.21 -11.63
C LEU A 202 -13.93 19.60 -12.50
N ALA A 203 -14.25 18.80 -13.52
CA ALA A 203 -15.41 19.03 -14.38
C ALA A 203 -16.67 18.31 -13.87
N THR A 204 -16.52 17.26 -13.05
CA THR A 204 -17.66 16.46 -12.56
C THR A 204 -17.52 16.17 -11.06
N PRO A 205 -18.60 16.06 -10.27
CA PRO A 205 -18.51 15.76 -8.83
C PRO A 205 -18.09 14.31 -8.52
N LYS A 206 -17.43 13.63 -9.47
CA LYS A 206 -16.98 12.24 -9.36
C LYS A 206 -15.64 12.19 -8.65
N VAL A 207 -15.50 11.24 -7.73
CA VAL A 207 -14.22 10.94 -7.10
C VAL A 207 -13.74 9.56 -7.56
N LEU A 208 -12.47 9.50 -7.95
CA LEU A 208 -11.80 8.33 -8.49
C LEU A 208 -10.81 7.80 -7.47
N ARG A 209 -10.87 6.49 -7.20
CA ARG A 209 -9.93 5.82 -6.30
C ARG A 209 -8.77 5.22 -7.09
N VAL A 210 -7.58 5.80 -6.93
CA VAL A 210 -6.34 5.35 -7.57
C VAL A 210 -5.47 4.63 -6.56
N ILE A 211 -5.19 3.35 -6.80
CA ILE A 211 -4.23 2.59 -5.97
C ILE A 211 -2.81 3.01 -6.37
N VAL A 212 -2.08 3.60 -5.42
CA VAL A 212 -0.70 4.07 -5.60
C VAL A 212 0.34 3.13 -4.97
N LYS A 213 -0.10 2.26 -4.06
CA LYS A 213 0.68 1.15 -3.52
C LYS A 213 -0.23 -0.07 -3.32
N PRO A 214 0.04 -1.23 -3.94
CA PRO A 214 -0.71 -2.45 -3.69
C PRO A 214 -0.31 -3.11 -2.35
N THR A 215 -1.10 -4.08 -1.88
CA THR A 215 -0.95 -4.76 -0.58
C THR A 215 0.45 -5.37 -0.33
N MET A 216 1.13 -5.81 -1.40
CA MET A 216 2.31 -6.70 -1.34
C MET A 216 3.58 -6.10 -1.98
N LYS A 217 3.85 -4.79 -1.79
CA LYS A 217 5.15 -4.20 -2.15
C LYS A 217 5.86 -3.62 -0.92
N SER A 218 7.10 -4.06 -0.71
CA SER A 218 7.94 -3.81 0.47
C SER A 218 8.81 -2.55 0.39
N ARG A 219 8.77 -1.80 -0.73
CA ARG A 219 9.64 -0.65 -0.95
C ARG A 219 8.99 0.65 -0.47
N LYS A 220 9.82 1.62 -0.04
CA LYS A 220 9.38 2.98 0.32
C LYS A 220 8.79 3.72 -0.87
N GLU A 221 9.31 3.47 -2.06
CA GLU A 221 8.83 4.02 -3.33
C GLU A 221 8.14 2.92 -4.14
N ASN A 222 6.93 3.21 -4.66
CA ASN A 222 6.09 2.27 -5.38
C ASN A 222 5.58 2.90 -6.67
N GLU A 223 5.76 2.22 -7.79
CA GLU A 223 5.27 2.69 -9.07
C GLU A 223 3.79 2.36 -9.26
N PHE A 224 3.07 3.28 -9.90
CA PHE A 224 1.69 3.08 -10.31
C PHE A 224 1.51 3.49 -11.78
N CYS A 225 0.58 2.82 -12.46
CA CYS A 225 0.17 3.11 -13.83
C CYS A 225 -1.32 2.78 -13.95
N VAL A 226 -2.16 3.78 -14.23
CA VAL A 226 -3.63 3.64 -14.20
C VAL A 226 -4.29 4.39 -15.34
N ALA A 227 -5.45 3.91 -15.80
CA ALA A 227 -6.21 4.53 -16.88
C ALA A 227 -7.32 5.44 -16.34
N LEU A 228 -7.28 6.70 -16.71
CA LEU A 228 -8.26 7.72 -16.31
C LEU A 228 -8.96 8.30 -17.54
N PRO A 229 -10.23 8.71 -17.45
CA PRO A 229 -10.83 9.59 -18.46
C PRO A 229 -9.95 10.82 -18.68
N ALA A 230 -10.01 11.40 -19.88
CA ALA A 230 -9.40 12.70 -20.09
C ALA A 230 -10.11 13.77 -19.25
N GLY A 231 -9.35 14.69 -18.67
CA GLY A 231 -9.87 15.69 -17.77
C GLY A 231 -8.81 16.29 -16.86
N THR A 232 -9.23 17.19 -15.99
CA THR A 232 -8.38 17.83 -14.99
C THR A 232 -8.77 17.29 -13.62
N TYR A 233 -7.76 16.83 -12.87
CA TYR A 233 -7.96 16.17 -11.59
C TYR A 233 -7.19 16.90 -10.50
N ALA A 234 -7.74 16.90 -9.31
CA ALA A 234 -7.03 17.31 -8.11
C ALA A 234 -6.95 16.18 -7.09
N LEU A 235 -5.87 16.13 -6.33
CA LEU A 235 -5.77 15.22 -5.20
C LEU A 235 -6.74 15.68 -4.10
N TYR A 236 -7.62 14.78 -3.67
CA TYR A 236 -8.63 15.03 -2.64
C TYR A 236 -8.17 14.49 -1.28
N GLN A 237 -7.85 13.20 -1.23
CA GLN A 237 -7.45 12.51 -0.01
C GLN A 237 -6.41 11.45 -0.32
N TYR A 238 -5.46 11.25 0.58
CA TYR A 238 -4.52 10.14 0.50
C TYR A 238 -4.78 9.16 1.65
N TYR A 239 -5.19 7.94 1.33
CA TYR A 239 -5.40 6.86 2.28
C TYR A 239 -4.18 5.93 2.30
N TYR A 240 -3.64 5.73 3.49
CA TYR A 240 -2.57 4.78 3.76
C TYR A 240 -3.03 3.74 4.78
N SER A 241 -2.19 2.74 5.05
CA SER A 241 -2.55 1.55 5.83
C SER A 241 -3.24 1.85 7.15
N TYR A 242 -2.92 2.98 7.77
CA TYR A 242 -3.36 3.34 9.12
C TYR A 242 -3.86 4.78 9.23
N GLY A 243 -4.43 5.34 8.16
CA GLY A 243 -5.07 6.65 8.21
C GLY A 243 -5.23 7.30 6.87
N ASN A 244 -5.59 8.57 6.89
CA ASN A 244 -5.72 9.39 5.70
C ASN A 244 -5.20 10.80 5.94
N ASP A 245 -4.82 11.45 4.85
CA ASP A 245 -4.69 12.89 4.78
C ASP A 245 -5.89 13.47 4.03
N GLU A 246 -6.49 14.48 4.64
CA GLU A 246 -7.47 15.34 3.99
C GLU A 246 -6.72 16.49 3.31
N LEU A 247 -6.55 16.38 2.00
CA LEU A 247 -5.87 17.40 1.21
C LEU A 247 -6.84 18.53 0.83
N ARG A 248 -8.14 18.23 0.73
CA ARG A 248 -9.23 19.18 0.53
C ARG A 248 -10.43 18.83 1.41
N LYS A 249 -11.29 19.81 1.73
CA LYS A 249 -12.43 19.63 2.65
C LYS A 249 -13.75 19.47 1.88
N PRO A 250 -14.58 18.45 2.20
CA PRO A 250 -15.94 18.41 1.70
C PRO A 250 -16.76 19.54 2.34
N SER A 251 -17.65 20.13 1.55
CA SER A 251 -18.56 21.21 1.92
C SER A 251 -19.94 20.91 1.36
N ASN A 252 -20.97 21.33 2.10
CA ASN A 252 -22.35 21.26 1.65
C ASN A 252 -22.69 22.41 0.69
N GLN A 253 -21.76 23.35 0.47
CA GLN A 253 -21.92 24.42 -0.49
C GLN A 253 -21.67 23.89 -1.92
N ILE A 254 -22.60 24.20 -2.81
CA ILE A 254 -22.48 23.91 -4.23
C ILE A 254 -21.64 25.02 -4.85
N GLY A 255 -20.47 24.68 -5.42
CA GLY A 255 -19.56 25.64 -6.02
C GLY A 255 -18.49 24.98 -6.87
N THR A 256 -17.84 25.78 -7.72
CA THR A 256 -16.71 25.33 -8.56
C THR A 256 -15.52 25.01 -7.67
N ILE A 257 -14.93 23.83 -7.87
CA ILE A 257 -13.70 23.43 -7.19
C ILE A 257 -12.59 24.37 -7.64
N ALA A 258 -11.96 25.10 -6.72
CA ALA A 258 -10.85 25.92 -7.14
C ALA A 258 -9.64 25.04 -7.49
N ALA A 259 -9.11 25.26 -8.70
CA ALA A 259 -7.94 24.59 -9.23
C ALA A 259 -6.64 25.17 -8.65
N THR A 260 -6.53 25.22 -7.32
CA THR A 260 -5.47 25.97 -6.62
C THR A 260 -4.22 25.14 -6.31
N ARG A 261 -4.38 23.84 -6.02
CA ARG A 261 -3.26 22.95 -5.64
C ARG A 261 -3.46 21.48 -5.94
N TYR A 262 -2.35 20.80 -6.16
CA TYR A 262 -2.23 19.38 -6.47
C TYR A 262 -3.06 18.98 -7.69
N VAL A 263 -3.08 19.85 -8.71
CA VAL A 263 -3.87 19.70 -9.93
C VAL A 263 -3.00 19.20 -11.07
N PHE A 264 -3.51 18.23 -11.84
CA PHE A 264 -2.88 17.76 -13.08
C PHE A 264 -3.94 17.44 -14.16
N THR A 265 -3.49 17.24 -15.39
CA THR A 265 -4.37 17.01 -16.54
C THR A 265 -4.04 15.67 -17.21
N VAL A 266 -5.08 14.97 -17.63
CA VAL A 266 -4.97 13.71 -18.38
C VAL A 266 -5.43 13.95 -19.81
N GLN A 267 -4.54 13.74 -20.76
CA GLN A 267 -4.85 13.78 -22.19
C GLN A 267 -5.28 12.41 -22.71
N ALA A 268 -6.36 12.38 -23.51
CA ALA A 268 -6.83 11.16 -24.15
C ALA A 268 -5.78 10.61 -25.13
N GLY A 269 -5.61 9.28 -25.15
CA GLY A 269 -4.66 8.63 -26.06
C GLY A 269 -3.18 8.80 -25.67
N GLN A 270 -2.88 9.54 -24.61
CA GLN A 270 -1.50 9.86 -24.21
C GLN A 270 -1.08 9.16 -22.91
N LEU A 271 0.24 9.01 -22.76
CA LEU A 271 0.89 8.75 -21.48
C LEU A 271 1.11 10.10 -20.79
N ASN A 272 0.69 10.22 -19.55
CA ASN A 272 0.79 11.44 -18.77
C ASN A 272 1.68 11.14 -17.55
N TYR A 273 2.87 11.72 -17.51
CA TYR A 273 3.79 11.57 -16.40
C TYR A 273 3.40 12.53 -15.28
N VAL A 274 3.00 11.98 -14.12
CA VAL A 274 2.46 12.77 -13.00
C VAL A 274 3.47 12.96 -11.86
N GLY A 275 4.75 12.63 -12.07
CA GLY A 275 5.78 12.84 -11.06
C GLY A 275 5.88 11.72 -10.02
N THR A 276 6.81 11.91 -9.09
CA THR A 276 6.87 11.17 -7.83
C THR A 276 6.10 11.93 -6.76
N TRP A 277 5.02 11.31 -6.28
CA TRP A 277 4.15 11.79 -5.22
C TRP A 277 4.73 11.37 -3.87
N ASP A 278 5.21 12.34 -3.10
CA ASP A 278 5.81 12.09 -1.79
C ASP A 278 4.82 12.45 -0.68
N PHE A 279 4.32 11.42 0.01
CA PHE A 279 3.40 11.53 1.14
C PHE A 279 4.08 11.25 2.50
N SER A 280 5.41 11.34 2.55
CA SER A 280 6.18 11.13 3.79
C SER A 280 5.86 12.19 4.85
N THR A 281 5.64 13.45 4.43
CA THR A 281 5.21 14.54 5.31
C THR A 281 3.69 14.55 5.49
N PRO A 282 3.16 14.55 6.73
CA PRO A 282 1.73 14.65 6.98
C PRO A 282 1.08 15.88 6.36
N GLN A 283 -0.03 15.67 5.65
CA GLN A 283 -0.86 16.67 4.96
C GLN A 283 -0.15 17.43 3.84
N GLN A 284 1.19 17.45 3.78
CA GLN A 284 1.96 18.27 2.84
C GLN A 284 2.63 17.40 1.77
N PRO A 285 1.88 16.86 0.80
CA PRO A 285 2.48 16.10 -0.29
C PRO A 285 3.36 17.02 -1.15
N SER A 286 4.46 16.46 -1.63
CA SER A 286 5.31 17.12 -2.62
C SER A 286 5.42 16.28 -3.89
N PHE A 287 5.70 16.95 -5.01
CA PHE A 287 5.70 16.35 -6.34
C PHE A 287 7.04 16.63 -7.01
N ARG A 288 7.77 15.57 -7.35
CA ARG A 288 9.12 15.69 -7.94
C ARG A 288 9.12 15.19 -9.39
N PRO A 289 9.70 15.94 -10.34
CA PRO A 289 9.85 15.50 -11.72
C PRO A 289 11.14 14.68 -11.88
N ASP A 290 11.06 13.37 -11.64
CA ASP A 290 12.13 12.38 -11.80
C ASP A 290 11.88 11.39 -12.97
N GLU A 291 11.36 11.90 -14.08
CA GLU A 291 10.84 11.12 -15.22
C GLU A 291 11.84 10.08 -15.75
N THR A 292 13.05 10.51 -16.10
CA THR A 292 14.07 9.65 -16.71
C THR A 292 14.42 8.47 -15.83
N ALA A 293 14.54 8.69 -14.51
CA ALA A 293 14.84 7.63 -13.56
C ALA A 293 13.68 6.64 -13.41
N LEU A 294 12.45 7.15 -13.37
CA LEU A 294 11.25 6.33 -13.33
C LEU A 294 11.10 5.49 -14.61
N GLN A 295 11.16 6.12 -15.78
CA GLN A 295 11.00 5.46 -17.08
C GLN A 295 12.02 4.32 -17.24
N LYS A 296 13.29 4.55 -16.89
CA LYS A 296 14.33 3.50 -16.90
C LYS A 296 13.94 2.29 -16.05
N ARG A 297 13.27 2.51 -14.92
CA ARG A 297 12.84 1.46 -13.97
C ARG A 297 11.58 0.71 -14.44
N ILE A 298 10.61 1.41 -15.03
CA ILE A 298 9.31 0.81 -15.40
C ILE A 298 9.27 0.26 -16.83
N ASN A 299 10.09 0.78 -17.76
CA ASN A 299 10.09 0.37 -19.16
C ASN A 299 10.19 -1.17 -19.35
N PRO A 300 11.02 -1.93 -18.59
CA PRO A 300 11.05 -3.38 -18.70
C PRO A 300 9.71 -4.08 -18.42
N THR A 301 8.86 -3.48 -17.57
CA THR A 301 7.53 -4.00 -17.19
C THR A 301 6.46 -3.58 -18.20
N TYR A 302 6.58 -2.37 -18.78
CA TYR A 302 5.58 -1.75 -19.64
C TYR A 302 6.10 -1.54 -21.07
N ARG A 303 6.79 -2.53 -21.64
CA ARG A 303 7.51 -2.41 -22.94
C ARG A 303 6.66 -1.96 -24.14
N LYS A 304 5.34 -2.09 -24.04
CA LYS A 304 4.38 -1.68 -25.08
C LYS A 304 3.95 -0.21 -24.97
N LEU A 305 4.33 0.48 -23.89
CA LEU A 305 4.03 1.89 -23.69
C LEU A 305 5.18 2.74 -24.26
N GLY A 306 4.87 3.64 -25.17
CA GLY A 306 5.82 4.58 -25.77
C GLY A 306 6.16 5.74 -24.84
N PHE A 307 6.97 5.50 -23.81
CA PHE A 307 7.32 6.51 -22.80
C PHE A 307 8.03 7.76 -23.36
N ALA A 308 8.63 7.67 -24.55
CA ALA A 308 9.26 8.81 -25.21
C ALA A 308 8.28 9.94 -25.56
N ASP A 309 7.01 9.60 -25.79
CA ASP A 309 5.96 10.55 -26.17
C ASP A 309 5.11 10.96 -24.95
N ALA A 310 5.59 10.70 -23.73
CA ALA A 310 4.85 11.03 -22.52
C ALA A 310 4.74 12.55 -22.32
N VAL A 311 3.54 13.00 -21.96
CA VAL A 311 3.26 14.39 -21.62
C VAL A 311 3.53 14.62 -20.13
N LEU A 312 4.33 15.64 -19.82
CA LEU A 312 4.59 16.07 -18.44
C LEU A 312 3.33 16.71 -17.84
N SER A 313 2.80 16.12 -16.76
CA SER A 313 1.64 16.62 -16.03
C SER A 313 1.80 16.45 -14.51
N VAL A 314 2.92 16.94 -13.99
CA VAL A 314 3.20 16.89 -12.55
C VAL A 314 2.25 17.83 -11.80
N PRO A 315 1.60 17.36 -10.71
CA PRO A 315 0.73 18.21 -9.90
C PRO A 315 1.46 19.44 -9.37
N LYS A 316 0.82 20.61 -9.49
CA LYS A 316 1.30 21.89 -8.94
C LYS A 316 0.55 22.25 -7.69
#